data_AF-A0A484DJA7-F1
#
_entry.id   AF-A0A484DJA7-F1
#
_cell.length_a   1.000
_cell.length_b   1.000
_cell.length_c   1.000
_cell.angle_alpha   90.00
_cell.angle_beta   90.00
_cell.angle_gamma   90.00
#
_symmetry.space_group_name_H-M   'P 1'
#
loop_
_entity.id
_entity.type
_entity.pdbx_description
1 polymer ?
#
loop_
_entity_poly.entity_id
_entity_poly.type
_entity_poly.pdbx_seq_one_letter_code
_entity_poly.pdbx_strand_id
1 'polypeptide(L)'
;MSKSFFPLAVSLTNKFTEFRRLQGAPKASRPIPSHVWDEWCVQERPHLPLRANGIHPGNTRFYDTLLLLTLVPVSYLSFALDHLEIMAIRVLEILFFFYFASHIPITLFIDLQALLPGHVYPQPLKDVMKWYASEFKDPMVLDPPQWFKSFIFCEAFFQTPFFPVAAYAFLKGGCKWIRTPAILYATHVATTLVPILAHILFHQFPMTPHTGPQTMQERWLLVSIYFPYLLVPVLLLLTMLLSSTYNPTSKSGHKPAKSKKKN
;
A
#
# COMPACT_ATOMS: atom_id res chain seq x y z
N MET A 1 14.66 28.38 -14.72
CA MET A 1 13.49 28.43 -15.64
C MET A 1 12.40 27.54 -15.04
N SER A 2 11.57 28.07 -14.12
CA SER A 2 10.63 27.28 -13.31
C SER A 2 9.22 27.85 -13.49
N LYS A 3 8.54 27.47 -14.57
CA LYS A 3 7.11 27.72 -14.82
C LYS A 3 6.59 26.73 -15.88
N SER A 4 6.25 25.49 -15.52
CA SER A 4 5.41 24.66 -16.43
C SER A 4 4.65 23.48 -15.80
N PHE A 5 4.78 23.15 -14.52
CA PHE A 5 4.10 21.95 -13.95
C PHE A 5 2.72 22.19 -13.33
N PHE A 6 2.32 23.45 -13.10
CA PHE A 6 1.02 23.76 -12.46
C PHE A 6 -0.24 23.56 -13.34
N PRO A 7 -0.23 23.74 -14.68
CA PRO A 7 -1.48 23.67 -15.44
C PRO A 7 -1.97 22.24 -15.75
N LEU A 8 -1.15 21.19 -15.54
CA LEU A 8 -1.57 19.81 -15.77
C LEU A 8 -2.43 19.25 -14.63
N ALA A 9 -2.15 19.67 -13.38
CA ALA A 9 -2.88 19.21 -12.19
C ALA A 9 -4.34 19.70 -12.19
N VAL A 10 -4.59 20.92 -12.68
CA VAL A 10 -5.94 21.53 -12.77
C VAL A 10 -6.77 20.87 -13.89
N SER A 11 -6.14 20.46 -14.99
CA SER A 11 -6.82 19.77 -16.10
C SER A 11 -7.34 18.38 -15.71
N LEU A 12 -6.60 17.67 -14.85
CA LEU A 12 -6.98 16.34 -14.35
C LEU A 12 -8.11 16.41 -13.31
N THR A 13 -8.15 17.46 -12.46
CA THR A 13 -9.25 17.64 -11.49
C THR A 13 -10.58 17.92 -12.19
N ASN A 14 -10.56 18.69 -13.28
CA ASN A 14 -11.75 19.00 -14.06
C ASN A 14 -12.31 17.77 -14.78
N LYS A 15 -11.45 16.91 -15.35
CA LYS A 15 -11.87 15.63 -15.97
C LYS A 15 -12.43 14.62 -14.96
N PHE A 16 -11.90 14.60 -13.73
CA PHE A 16 -12.40 13.72 -12.67
C PHE A 16 -13.80 14.14 -12.18
N THR A 17 -14.07 15.44 -12.17
CA THR A 17 -15.37 16.00 -11.78
C THR A 17 -16.44 15.75 -12.84
N GLU A 18 -16.06 15.74 -14.13
CA GLU A 18 -16.96 15.37 -15.23
C GLU A 18 -17.27 13.86 -15.26
N PHE A 19 -16.27 13.00 -15.00
CA PHE A 19 -16.46 11.55 -14.93
C PHE A 19 -17.43 11.14 -13.82
N ARG A 20 -17.39 11.83 -12.67
CA ARG A 20 -18.36 11.64 -11.57
C ARG A 20 -19.78 12.09 -11.95
N ARG A 21 -19.93 13.05 -12.87
CA ARG A 21 -21.23 13.55 -13.34
C ARG A 21 -21.88 12.60 -14.36
N LEU A 22 -21.07 11.89 -15.15
CA LEU A 22 -21.52 10.94 -16.17
C LEU A 22 -21.89 9.55 -15.63
N GLN A 23 -21.45 9.19 -14.42
CA GLN A 23 -21.69 7.85 -13.85
C GLN A 23 -23.04 7.66 -13.17
N GLY A 24 -23.86 8.71 -12.99
CA GLY A 24 -25.18 8.61 -12.38
C GLY A 24 -25.13 8.20 -10.90
N ALA A 25 -25.79 8.96 -10.03
CA ALA A 25 -25.88 8.59 -8.61
C ALA A 25 -26.55 7.20 -8.47
N PRO A 26 -26.00 6.27 -7.66
CA PRO A 26 -26.69 5.03 -7.37
C PRO A 26 -28.02 5.35 -6.67
N LYS A 27 -29.14 4.92 -7.26
CA LYS A 27 -30.46 5.02 -6.63
C LYS A 27 -30.39 4.37 -5.26
N ALA A 28 -30.75 5.13 -4.23
CA ALA A 28 -30.86 4.65 -2.86
C ALA A 28 -31.70 3.37 -2.81
N SER A 29 -31.05 2.25 -2.48
CA SER A 29 -31.73 1.02 -2.09
C SER A 29 -32.55 1.31 -0.83
N ARG A 30 -33.82 0.89 -0.85
CA ARG A 30 -34.81 1.14 0.21
C ARG A 30 -34.26 0.80 1.60
N PRO A 31 -34.61 1.56 2.66
CA PRO A 31 -34.21 1.23 4.02
C PRO A 31 -34.72 -0.17 4.40
N ILE A 32 -33.85 -0.96 5.02
CA ILE A 32 -34.16 -2.30 5.52
C ILE A 32 -35.25 -2.17 6.61
N PRO A 33 -36.35 -2.93 6.55
CA PRO A 33 -37.43 -2.86 7.54
C PRO A 33 -36.91 -3.19 8.94
N SER A 34 -37.35 -2.43 9.95
CA SER A 34 -36.95 -2.58 11.35
C SER A 34 -37.14 -3.99 11.91
N HIS A 35 -38.07 -4.77 11.37
CA HIS A 35 -38.34 -6.16 11.80
C HIS A 35 -37.16 -7.13 11.58
N VAL A 36 -36.24 -6.83 10.66
CA VAL A 36 -35.06 -7.69 10.40
C VAL A 36 -34.06 -7.62 11.55
N TRP A 37 -34.05 -6.51 12.30
CA TRP A 37 -33.22 -6.36 13.50
C TRP A 37 -33.78 -7.14 14.69
N ASP A 38 -35.11 -7.29 14.75
CA ASP A 38 -35.78 -8.03 15.83
C ASP A 38 -35.52 -9.54 15.74
N GLU A 39 -35.42 -10.11 14.53
CA GLU A 39 -35.07 -11.53 14.35
C GLU A 39 -33.61 -11.84 14.74
N TRP A 40 -32.68 -10.91 14.52
CA TRP A 40 -31.27 -11.10 14.90
C TRP A 40 -31.05 -11.07 16.42
N CYS A 41 -31.74 -10.19 17.15
CA CYS A 41 -31.65 -10.11 18.61
C CYS A 41 -32.23 -11.33 19.35
N VAL A 42 -33.14 -12.08 18.71
CA VAL A 42 -33.76 -13.27 19.33
C VAL A 42 -32.88 -14.51 19.20
N GLN A 43 -31.99 -14.57 18.20
CA GLN A 43 -31.24 -15.80 17.87
C GLN A 43 -29.97 -16.03 18.71
N GLU A 44 -29.48 -15.03 19.46
CA GLU A 44 -28.28 -15.14 20.30
C GLU A 44 -28.54 -15.11 21.82
N ARG A 45 -29.65 -15.69 22.31
CA ARG A 45 -29.77 -15.98 23.75
C ARG A 45 -29.05 -17.29 24.11
N PRO A 46 -28.00 -17.28 24.96
CA PRO A 46 -27.46 -18.51 25.51
C PRO A 46 -28.48 -19.12 26.47
N HIS A 47 -28.76 -20.41 26.32
CA HIS A 47 -29.59 -21.17 27.25
C HIS A 47 -28.84 -21.34 28.59
N LEU A 48 -29.06 -20.44 29.54
CA LEU A 48 -28.68 -20.67 30.94
C LEU A 48 -29.70 -21.61 31.61
N PRO A 49 -29.25 -22.62 32.38
CA PRO A 49 -30.16 -23.47 33.14
C PRO A 49 -30.67 -22.73 34.37
N LEU A 50 -32.00 -22.60 34.48
CA LEU A 50 -32.68 -22.12 35.68
C LEU A 50 -32.74 -23.26 36.72
N ARG A 51 -32.03 -23.11 37.85
CA ARG A 51 -32.44 -23.73 39.11
C ARG A 51 -32.09 -22.82 40.29
N ALA A 52 -33.10 -22.61 41.13
CA ALA A 52 -33.25 -21.57 42.14
C ALA A 52 -32.33 -21.71 43.37
N ASN A 53 -32.03 -20.59 44.06
CA ASN A 53 -32.60 -20.31 45.40
C ASN A 53 -32.17 -18.93 45.94
N GLY A 54 -33.19 -18.12 46.26
CA GLY A 54 -33.28 -17.03 47.25
C GLY A 54 -32.08 -16.12 47.53
N ILE A 55 -32.08 -14.90 46.96
CA ILE A 55 -31.53 -13.68 47.57
C ILE A 55 -32.44 -12.48 47.23
N HIS A 56 -32.63 -11.60 48.21
CA HIS A 56 -33.53 -10.44 48.31
C HIS A 56 -33.72 -9.51 47.07
N PRO A 57 -34.87 -8.82 46.96
CA PRO A 57 -35.14 -7.88 45.87
C PRO A 57 -34.49 -6.54 46.19
N GLY A 58 -33.26 -6.35 45.74
CA GLY A 58 -32.55 -5.09 45.89
C GLY A 58 -31.62 -4.86 44.71
N ASN A 59 -32.03 -3.99 43.79
CA ASN A 59 -31.12 -3.24 42.92
C ASN A 59 -30.46 -3.96 41.73
N THR A 60 -31.17 -4.83 40.99
CA THR A 60 -30.69 -5.37 39.70
C THR A 60 -30.74 -4.37 38.54
N ARG A 61 -31.56 -3.31 38.64
CA ARG A 61 -31.73 -2.33 37.56
C ARG A 61 -30.52 -1.39 37.36
N PHE A 62 -29.68 -1.24 38.38
CA PHE A 62 -28.52 -0.33 38.33
C PHE A 62 -27.33 -0.95 37.59
N TYR A 63 -27.10 -2.25 37.77
CA TYR A 63 -26.00 -2.96 37.13
C TYR A 63 -26.24 -3.20 35.63
N ASP A 64 -27.47 -3.56 35.22
CA ASP A 64 -27.80 -3.76 33.81
C ASP A 64 -27.67 -2.45 32.99
N THR A 65 -28.04 -1.31 33.59
CA THR A 65 -27.93 0.00 32.92
C THR A 65 -26.48 0.48 32.85
N LEU A 66 -25.66 0.20 33.87
CA LEU A 66 -24.24 0.55 33.89
C LEU A 66 -23.40 -0.36 32.95
N LEU A 67 -23.80 -1.62 32.78
CA LEU A 67 -23.21 -2.54 31.79
C LEU A 67 -23.53 -2.09 30.36
N LEU A 68 -24.77 -1.67 30.10
CA LEU A 68 -25.16 -1.14 28.78
C LEU A 68 -24.48 0.20 28.48
N LEU A 69 -24.31 1.10 29.46
CA LEU A 69 -23.61 2.38 29.28
C LEU A 69 -22.10 2.24 29.07
N THR A 70 -21.48 1.13 29.46
CA THR A 70 -20.04 0.87 29.28
C THR A 70 -19.72 -0.01 28.06
N LEU A 71 -20.63 -0.90 27.64
CA LEU A 71 -20.46 -1.75 26.46
C LEU A 71 -20.83 -1.06 25.14
N VAL A 72 -21.77 -0.11 25.18
CA VAL A 72 -22.10 0.74 24.03
C VAL A 72 -20.88 1.55 23.56
N PRO A 73 -20.16 2.32 24.40
CA PRO A 73 -19.00 3.09 23.93
C PRO A 73 -17.86 2.21 23.40
N VAL A 74 -17.66 0.99 23.90
CA VAL A 74 -16.61 0.07 23.41
C VAL A 74 -16.93 -0.48 22.02
N SER A 75 -18.18 -0.85 21.76
CA SER A 75 -18.59 -1.35 20.43
C SER A 75 -18.56 -0.25 19.37
N TYR A 76 -19.02 0.96 19.70
CA TYR A 76 -18.89 2.12 18.81
C TYR A 76 -17.43 2.52 18.57
N LEU A 77 -16.57 2.42 19.59
CA LEU A 77 -15.14 2.68 19.45
C LEU A 77 -14.46 1.63 18.55
N SER A 78 -14.77 0.34 18.72
CA SER A 78 -14.28 -0.73 17.84
C SER A 78 -14.70 -0.49 16.39
N PHE A 79 -15.98 -0.17 16.18
CA PHE A 79 -16.51 0.13 14.85
C PHE A 79 -15.86 1.37 14.21
N ALA A 80 -15.66 2.44 14.98
CA ALA A 80 -14.98 3.64 14.51
C ALA A 80 -13.50 3.37 14.15
N LEU A 81 -12.82 2.53 14.93
CA LEU A 81 -11.45 2.09 14.65
C LEU A 81 -11.37 1.24 13.39
N ASP A 82 -12.31 0.31 13.19
CA ASP A 82 -12.39 -0.51 11.96
C ASP A 82 -12.62 0.38 10.72
N HIS A 83 -13.51 1.37 10.83
CA HIS A 83 -13.74 2.33 9.76
C HIS A 83 -12.51 3.19 9.47
N LEU A 84 -11.78 3.62 10.49
CA LEU A 84 -10.54 4.37 10.33
C LEU A 84 -9.44 3.51 9.69
N GLU A 85 -9.33 2.23 10.06
CA GLU A 85 -8.40 1.28 9.45
C GLU A 85 -8.69 1.11 7.95
N ILE A 86 -9.96 0.88 7.58
CA ILE A 86 -10.38 0.72 6.18
C ILE A 86 -10.05 1.98 5.37
N MET A 87 -10.31 3.17 5.91
CA MET A 87 -9.97 4.43 5.24
C MET A 87 -8.45 4.62 5.11
N ALA A 88 -7.67 4.32 6.15
CA ALA A 88 -6.22 4.41 6.14
C ALA A 88 -5.60 3.44 5.12
N ILE A 89 -6.07 2.19 5.08
CA ILE A 89 -5.67 1.20 4.07
C ILE A 89 -5.96 1.73 2.68
N ARG A 90 -7.13 2.34 2.46
CA ARG A 90 -7.45 2.87 1.13
C ARG A 90 -6.50 3.99 0.70
N VAL A 91 -6.09 4.86 1.63
CA VAL A 91 -5.07 5.88 1.36
C VAL A 91 -3.73 5.24 1.03
N LEU A 92 -3.32 4.21 1.78
CA LEU A 92 -2.09 3.46 1.52
C LEU A 92 -2.13 2.73 0.17
N GLU A 93 -3.25 2.11 -0.20
CA GLU A 93 -3.44 1.49 -1.51
C GLU A 93 -3.26 2.52 -2.64
N ILE A 94 -3.81 3.72 -2.50
CA ILE A 94 -3.63 4.79 -3.48
C ILE A 94 -2.16 5.22 -3.58
N LEU A 95 -1.47 5.34 -2.43
CA LEU A 95 -0.04 5.63 -2.39
C LEU A 95 0.77 4.53 -3.09
N PHE A 96 0.47 3.25 -2.82
CA PHE A 96 1.13 2.12 -3.47
C PHE A 96 0.85 2.10 -4.98
N PHE A 97 -0.38 2.41 -5.39
CA PHE A 97 -0.71 2.54 -6.81
C PHE A 97 0.19 3.56 -7.49
N PHE A 98 0.31 4.78 -6.95
CA PHE A 98 1.16 5.81 -7.56
C PHE A 98 2.63 5.41 -7.56
N TYR A 99 3.10 4.76 -6.50
CA TYR A 99 4.45 4.21 -6.42
C TYR A 99 4.70 3.20 -7.55
N PHE A 100 3.89 2.14 -7.67
CA PHE A 100 4.08 1.14 -8.73
C PHE A 100 3.87 1.71 -10.13
N ALA A 101 2.91 2.63 -10.30
CA ALA A 101 2.64 3.27 -11.59
C ALA A 101 3.80 4.17 -12.04
N SER A 102 4.44 4.91 -11.13
CA SER A 102 5.61 5.73 -11.46
C SER A 102 6.87 4.91 -11.72
N HIS A 103 7.01 3.74 -11.08
CA HIS A 103 8.17 2.86 -11.29
C HIS A 103 8.20 2.28 -12.70
N ILE A 104 7.06 2.06 -13.34
CA ILE A 104 7.02 1.52 -14.72
C ILE A 104 7.86 2.37 -15.70
N PRO A 105 7.58 3.68 -15.90
CA PRO A 105 8.40 4.50 -16.79
C PRO A 105 9.80 4.75 -16.23
N ILE A 106 9.98 4.85 -14.90
CA ILE A 106 11.31 5.07 -14.30
C ILE A 106 12.21 3.87 -14.62
N THR A 107 11.80 2.65 -14.31
CA THR A 107 12.59 1.45 -14.59
C THR A 107 12.87 1.30 -16.08
N LEU A 108 11.86 1.44 -16.94
CA LEU A 108 12.02 1.25 -18.38
C LEU A 108 12.96 2.28 -19.02
N PHE A 109 12.87 3.55 -18.61
CA PHE A 109 13.60 4.64 -19.24
C PHE A 109 14.87 5.06 -18.52
N ILE A 110 15.04 4.76 -17.24
CA ILE A 110 16.16 5.18 -16.40
C ILE A 110 16.96 3.95 -15.98
N ASP A 111 16.39 3.05 -15.18
CA ASP A 111 17.18 1.97 -14.55
C ASP A 111 17.72 0.95 -15.56
N LEU A 112 16.91 0.58 -16.56
CA LEU A 112 17.33 -0.36 -17.61
C LEU A 112 18.47 0.18 -18.50
N GLN A 113 18.76 1.50 -18.49
CA GLN A 113 19.94 2.05 -19.19
C GLN A 113 21.26 1.47 -18.65
N ALA A 114 21.29 1.00 -17.40
CA ALA A 114 22.46 0.38 -16.79
C ALA A 114 22.76 -1.02 -17.33
N LEU A 115 21.77 -1.71 -17.90
CA LEU A 115 21.89 -3.08 -18.42
C LEU A 115 21.92 -3.15 -19.94
N LEU A 116 21.12 -2.31 -20.60
CA LEU A 116 20.95 -2.33 -22.03
C LEU A 116 21.99 -1.44 -22.73
N PRO A 117 22.38 -1.78 -23.96
CA PRO A 117 23.36 -1.00 -24.69
C PRO A 117 22.81 0.39 -25.05
N GLY A 118 23.64 1.44 -24.94
CA GLY A 118 23.22 2.85 -25.04
C GLY A 118 22.63 3.29 -26.38
N HIS A 119 22.65 2.46 -27.43
CA HIS A 119 21.98 2.73 -28.70
C HIS A 119 20.46 2.50 -28.65
N VAL A 120 19.97 1.74 -27.66
CA VAL A 120 18.54 1.48 -27.44
C VAL A 120 17.83 2.73 -26.92
N TYR A 121 18.56 3.63 -26.26
CA TYR A 121 18.00 4.83 -25.64
C TYR A 121 18.24 6.10 -26.47
N PRO A 122 17.20 6.95 -26.63
CA PRO A 122 17.33 8.24 -27.28
C PRO A 122 18.24 9.18 -26.46
N GLN A 123 18.88 10.13 -27.15
CA GLN A 123 19.86 11.03 -26.54
C GLN A 123 19.32 11.83 -25.33
N PRO A 124 18.09 12.38 -25.35
CA PRO A 124 17.55 13.13 -24.21
C PRO A 124 17.51 12.33 -22.91
N LEU A 125 17.21 11.03 -22.95
CA LEU A 125 17.18 10.19 -21.74
C LEU A 125 18.58 9.96 -21.16
N LYS A 126 19.59 9.84 -22.03
CA LYS A 126 20.99 9.75 -21.63
C LYS A 126 21.49 11.07 -21.03
N ASP A 127 21.04 12.20 -21.57
CA ASP A 127 21.42 13.51 -21.07
C ASP A 127 20.79 13.80 -19.70
N VAL A 128 19.54 13.39 -19.49
CA VAL A 128 18.89 13.43 -18.16
C VAL A 128 19.69 12.61 -17.15
N MET A 129 20.18 11.43 -17.54
CA MET A 129 20.98 10.59 -16.64
C MET A 129 22.31 11.23 -16.26
N LYS A 130 23.01 11.79 -17.26
CA LYS A 130 24.25 12.54 -17.02
C LYS A 130 24.03 13.74 -16.11
N TRP A 131 22.96 14.49 -16.35
CA TRP A 131 22.58 15.63 -15.51
C TRP A 131 22.34 15.18 -14.06
N TYR A 132 21.49 14.16 -13.86
CA TYR A 132 21.17 13.63 -12.53
C TYR A 132 22.44 13.18 -11.79
N ALA A 133 23.29 12.39 -12.45
CA ALA A 133 24.53 11.91 -11.87
C ALA A 133 25.48 13.06 -11.47
N SER A 134 25.53 14.12 -12.28
CA SER A 134 26.38 15.29 -12.02
C SER A 134 25.87 16.17 -10.88
N GLU A 135 24.55 16.34 -10.79
CA GLU A 135 23.86 17.20 -9.82
C GLU A 135 23.86 16.55 -8.44
N PHE A 136 23.48 15.27 -8.36
CA PHE A 136 23.34 14.53 -7.11
C PHE A 136 24.58 13.71 -6.74
N LYS A 137 25.65 13.80 -7.54
CA LYS A 137 26.89 13.04 -7.37
C LYS A 137 26.62 11.54 -7.24
N ASP A 138 25.77 11.00 -8.09
CA ASP A 138 25.42 9.58 -8.09
C ASP A 138 26.18 8.87 -9.22
N PRO A 139 27.36 8.28 -8.96
CA PRO A 139 28.13 7.59 -9.99
C PRO A 139 27.50 6.23 -10.34
N MET A 140 26.64 5.67 -9.47
CA MET A 140 26.09 4.33 -9.66
C MET A 140 25.13 4.27 -10.84
N VAL A 141 24.55 5.39 -11.26
CA VAL A 141 23.66 5.41 -12.44
C VAL A 141 24.43 5.49 -13.77
N LEU A 142 25.67 6.00 -13.79
CA LEU A 142 26.48 6.12 -15.01
C LEU A 142 27.50 5.00 -15.15
N ASP A 143 28.15 4.64 -14.05
CA ASP A 143 29.11 3.53 -13.99
C ASP A 143 28.74 2.57 -12.85
N PRO A 144 27.64 1.80 -13.04
CA PRO A 144 27.12 0.93 -12.00
C PRO A 144 28.10 -0.20 -11.69
N PRO A 145 28.48 -0.42 -10.41
CA PRO A 145 29.28 -1.57 -10.03
C PRO A 145 28.54 -2.88 -10.30
N GLN A 146 29.28 -3.96 -10.52
CA GLN A 146 28.70 -5.23 -11.01
C GLN A 146 27.62 -5.80 -10.07
N TRP A 147 27.78 -5.64 -8.76
CA TRP A 147 26.77 -6.05 -7.77
C TRP A 147 25.49 -5.23 -7.90
N PHE A 148 25.57 -3.94 -8.23
CA PHE A 148 24.39 -3.09 -8.41
C PHE A 148 23.66 -3.44 -9.71
N LYS A 149 24.40 -3.72 -10.80
CA LYS A 149 23.82 -4.27 -12.03
C LYS A 149 23.04 -5.57 -11.78
N SER A 150 23.49 -6.41 -10.85
CA SER A 150 22.76 -7.63 -10.50
C SER A 150 21.39 -7.34 -9.87
N PHE A 151 21.25 -6.26 -9.09
CA PHE A 151 19.97 -5.83 -8.55
C PHE A 151 19.06 -5.24 -9.63
N ILE A 152 19.59 -4.42 -10.54
CA ILE A 152 18.82 -3.92 -11.68
C ILE A 152 18.35 -5.07 -12.58
N PHE A 153 19.14 -6.14 -12.71
CA PHE A 153 18.73 -7.33 -13.46
C PHE A 153 17.55 -8.04 -12.79
N CYS A 154 17.60 -8.20 -11.46
CA CYS A 154 16.47 -8.72 -10.70
C CYS A 154 15.23 -7.82 -10.82
N GLU A 155 15.41 -6.50 -10.83
CA GLU A 155 14.34 -5.53 -11.04
C GLU A 155 13.71 -5.68 -12.44
N ALA A 156 14.54 -5.77 -13.48
CA ALA A 156 14.10 -5.97 -14.85
C ALA A 156 13.25 -7.24 -15.01
N PHE A 157 13.69 -8.35 -14.40
CA PHE A 157 13.08 -9.66 -14.61
C PHE A 157 11.92 -9.96 -13.67
N PHE A 158 12.01 -9.60 -12.39
CA PHE A 158 11.01 -9.94 -11.39
C PHE A 158 10.08 -8.78 -11.04
N GLN A 159 10.62 -7.57 -10.90
CA GLN A 159 9.85 -6.43 -10.39
C GLN A 159 9.06 -5.73 -11.51
N THR A 160 9.68 -5.50 -12.66
CA THR A 160 9.07 -4.84 -13.83
C THR A 160 7.77 -5.51 -14.29
N PRO A 161 7.68 -6.85 -14.48
CA PRO A 161 6.41 -7.49 -14.82
C PRO A 161 5.37 -7.46 -13.68
N PHE A 162 5.82 -7.29 -12.43
CA PHE A 162 4.94 -7.18 -11.27
C PHE A 162 4.32 -5.78 -11.12
N PHE A 163 5.00 -4.71 -11.54
CA PHE A 163 4.51 -3.33 -11.35
C PHE A 163 3.10 -3.08 -11.91
N PRO A 164 2.75 -3.48 -13.16
CA PRO A 164 1.40 -3.27 -13.67
C PRO A 164 0.34 -4.08 -12.90
N VAL A 165 0.70 -5.29 -12.47
CA VAL A 165 -0.16 -6.18 -11.68
C VAL A 165 -0.46 -5.56 -10.32
N ALA A 166 0.57 -5.06 -9.65
CA ALA A 166 0.46 -4.36 -8.37
C ALA A 166 -0.32 -3.06 -8.50
N ALA A 167 -0.01 -2.23 -9.49
CA ALA A 167 -0.73 -0.98 -9.76
C ALA A 167 -2.22 -1.23 -9.95
N TYR A 168 -2.60 -2.23 -10.76
CA TYR A 168 -4.00 -2.61 -10.93
C TYR A 168 -4.65 -3.07 -9.61
N ALA A 169 -3.98 -3.95 -8.86
CA ALA A 169 -4.52 -4.49 -7.62
C ALA A 169 -4.81 -3.40 -6.58
N PHE A 170 -3.89 -2.45 -6.41
CA PHE A 170 -4.03 -1.35 -5.47
C PHE A 170 -5.01 -0.26 -5.95
N LEU A 171 -5.05 0.03 -7.25
CA LEU A 171 -6.05 0.94 -7.81
C LEU A 171 -7.47 0.40 -7.58
N LYS A 172 -7.70 -0.88 -7.88
CA LYS A 172 -8.97 -1.55 -7.66
C LYS A 172 -9.33 -1.65 -6.19
N GLY A 173 -8.34 -1.91 -5.33
CA GLY A 173 -8.54 -2.14 -3.90
C GLY A 173 -9.11 -3.52 -3.58
N GLY A 174 -8.91 -3.99 -2.34
CA GLY A 174 -9.51 -5.23 -1.84
C GLY A 174 -9.03 -6.53 -2.52
N CYS A 175 -7.95 -6.47 -3.30
CA CYS A 175 -7.40 -7.61 -4.02
C CYS A 175 -6.53 -8.47 -3.08
N LYS A 176 -7.14 -9.33 -2.25
CA LYS A 176 -6.42 -10.15 -1.24
C LYS A 176 -5.30 -11.02 -1.81
N TRP A 177 -5.39 -11.44 -3.07
CA TRP A 177 -4.37 -12.25 -3.75
C TRP A 177 -3.03 -11.51 -3.93
N ILE A 178 -3.01 -10.16 -3.86
CA ILE A 178 -1.77 -9.38 -4.00
C ILE A 178 -0.86 -9.52 -2.78
N ARG A 179 -1.37 -10.02 -1.65
CA ARG A 179 -0.63 -10.05 -0.38
C ARG A 179 0.72 -10.75 -0.50
N THR A 180 0.72 -12.01 -0.91
CA THR A 180 1.95 -12.81 -1.00
C THR A 180 2.96 -12.22 -1.98
N PRO A 181 2.60 -11.89 -3.24
CA PRO A 181 3.57 -11.30 -4.16
C PRO A 181 4.04 -9.90 -3.71
N ALA A 182 3.18 -9.10 -3.05
CA ALA A 182 3.59 -7.81 -2.49
C ALA A 182 4.57 -7.97 -1.32
N ILE A 183 4.41 -8.97 -0.45
CA ILE A 183 5.38 -9.29 0.60
C ILE A 183 6.73 -9.67 -0.02
N LEU A 184 6.74 -10.58 -1.00
CA LEU A 184 7.96 -11.00 -1.69
C LEU A 184 8.68 -9.82 -2.33
N TYR A 185 7.94 -8.98 -3.06
CA TYR A 185 8.45 -7.75 -3.66
C TYR A 185 9.04 -6.83 -2.59
N ALA A 186 8.27 -6.50 -1.57
CA ALA A 186 8.64 -5.52 -0.57
C ALA A 186 9.86 -5.94 0.24
N THR A 187 9.91 -7.21 0.65
CA THR A 187 11.07 -7.78 1.34
C THR A 187 12.31 -7.75 0.45
N HIS A 188 12.18 -8.15 -0.83
CA HIS A 188 13.31 -8.14 -1.75
C HIS A 188 13.86 -6.73 -1.95
N VAL A 189 13.03 -5.75 -2.26
CA VAL A 189 13.45 -4.35 -2.45
C VAL A 189 14.13 -3.83 -1.17
N ALA A 190 13.49 -4.01 -0.01
CA ALA A 190 14.07 -3.58 1.26
C ALA A 190 15.45 -4.21 1.50
N THR A 191 15.63 -5.50 1.23
CA THR A 191 16.93 -6.18 1.35
C THR A 191 17.97 -5.63 0.37
N THR A 192 17.61 -5.35 -0.88
CA THR A 192 18.55 -4.80 -1.88
C THR A 192 18.93 -3.34 -1.61
N LEU A 193 18.07 -2.55 -0.95
CA LEU A 193 18.36 -1.16 -0.62
C LEU A 193 19.37 -1.02 0.54
N VAL A 194 19.45 -2.00 1.45
CA VAL A 194 20.44 -2.00 2.54
C VAL A 194 21.88 -1.88 2.03
N PRO A 195 22.39 -2.73 1.13
CA PRO A 195 23.74 -2.60 0.60
C PRO A 195 23.92 -1.33 -0.26
N ILE A 196 22.88 -0.84 -0.95
CA ILE A 196 22.94 0.43 -1.70
C ILE A 196 23.18 1.61 -0.75
N LEU A 197 22.38 1.71 0.32
CA LEU A 197 22.53 2.78 1.31
C LEU A 197 23.87 2.68 2.05
N ALA A 198 24.30 1.46 2.40
CA ALA A 198 25.60 1.24 3.00
C ALA A 198 26.74 1.65 2.04
N HIS A 199 26.62 1.36 0.74
CA HIS A 199 27.59 1.80 -0.26
C HIS A 199 27.64 3.33 -0.33
N ILE A 200 26.50 4.02 -0.41
CA ILE A 200 26.44 5.49 -0.42
C ILE A 200 27.10 6.09 0.84
N LEU A 201 26.85 5.51 2.02
CA LEU A 201 27.32 6.05 3.29
C LEU A 201 28.80 5.75 3.56
N PHE A 202 29.29 4.57 3.21
CA PHE A 202 30.60 4.10 3.67
C PHE A 202 31.62 3.90 2.54
N HIS A 203 31.20 3.79 1.29
CA HIS A 203 32.13 3.60 0.18
C HIS A 203 32.92 4.88 -0.10
N GLN A 204 34.21 4.72 -0.41
CA GLN A 204 35.07 5.83 -0.84
C GLN A 204 34.96 5.97 -2.35
N PHE A 205 34.14 6.91 -2.80
CA PHE A 205 33.92 7.13 -4.22
C PHE A 205 35.13 7.83 -4.86
N PRO A 206 35.62 7.33 -6.01
CA PRO A 206 36.69 7.97 -6.73
C PRO A 206 36.24 9.33 -7.29
N MET A 207 37.21 10.24 -7.48
CA MET A 207 36.95 11.56 -8.07
C MET A 207 36.82 11.51 -9.60
N THR A 208 37.38 10.47 -10.23
CA THR A 208 37.42 10.26 -11.68
C THR A 208 37.02 8.82 -12.02
N PRO A 209 36.39 8.54 -13.17
CA PRO A 209 35.92 9.50 -14.18
C PRO A 209 34.63 10.24 -13.79
N HIS A 210 33.85 9.71 -12.85
CA HIS A 210 32.64 10.33 -12.32
C HIS A 210 32.79 10.60 -10.83
N THR A 211 32.66 11.85 -10.40
CA THR A 211 32.79 12.23 -9.00
C THR A 211 31.56 11.81 -8.20
N GLY A 212 31.75 10.86 -7.27
CA GLY A 212 30.71 10.50 -6.29
C GLY A 212 30.67 11.43 -5.07
N PRO A 213 29.78 11.18 -4.10
CA PRO A 213 29.57 12.07 -2.96
C PRO A 213 30.78 12.01 -2.00
N GLN A 214 31.41 13.16 -1.80
CA GLN A 214 32.63 13.29 -1.00
C GLN A 214 32.32 13.71 0.43
N THR A 215 31.37 14.63 0.59
CA THR A 215 30.97 15.16 1.89
C THR A 215 29.84 14.35 2.51
N MET A 216 29.71 14.40 3.84
CA MET A 216 28.56 13.79 4.52
C MET A 216 27.23 14.40 4.09
N GLN A 217 27.21 15.70 3.76
CA GLN A 217 26.00 16.36 3.30
C GLN A 217 25.54 15.83 1.93
N GLU A 218 26.46 15.65 0.97
CA GLU A 218 26.15 15.02 -0.33
C GLU A 218 25.66 13.58 -0.16
N ARG A 219 26.27 12.81 0.76
CA ARG A 219 25.82 11.44 1.05
C ARG A 219 24.41 11.40 1.62
N TRP A 220 24.09 12.27 2.58
CA TRP A 220 22.74 12.35 3.16
C TRP A 220 21.71 12.84 2.14
N LEU A 221 22.10 13.77 1.26
CA LEU A 221 21.24 14.19 0.14
C LEU A 221 20.94 12.99 -0.77
N LEU A 222 21.96 12.22 -1.15
CA LEU A 222 21.77 11.04 -1.99
C LEU A 222 20.92 9.98 -1.28
N VAL A 223 21.18 9.70 0.00
CA VAL A 223 20.33 8.82 0.81
C VAL A 223 18.87 9.28 0.81
N SER A 224 18.60 10.59 0.88
CA SER A 224 17.23 11.11 0.85
C SER A 224 16.50 10.82 -0.47
N ILE A 225 17.23 10.67 -1.57
CA ILE A 225 16.68 10.31 -2.88
C ILE A 225 16.31 8.82 -2.93
N TYR A 226 17.16 7.95 -2.37
CA TYR A 226 16.90 6.51 -2.30
C TYR A 226 15.91 6.12 -1.19
N PHE A 227 15.77 6.95 -0.14
CA PHE A 227 14.98 6.63 1.04
C PHE A 227 13.49 6.35 0.75
N PRO A 228 12.78 7.11 -0.10
CA PRO A 228 11.40 6.77 -0.48
C PRO A 228 11.25 5.36 -1.06
N TYR A 229 12.25 4.88 -1.80
CA TYR A 229 12.28 3.53 -2.39
C TYR A 229 12.51 2.43 -1.35
N LEU A 230 12.95 2.78 -0.13
CA LEU A 230 12.97 1.86 1.02
C LEU A 230 11.70 2.01 1.87
N LEU A 231 11.29 3.25 2.14
CA LEU A 231 10.15 3.56 3.01
C LEU A 231 8.85 2.96 2.47
N VAL A 232 8.54 3.17 1.18
CA VAL A 232 7.27 2.70 0.61
C VAL A 232 7.18 1.17 0.62
N PRO A 233 8.20 0.40 0.20
CA PRO A 233 8.20 -1.05 0.38
C PRO A 233 8.08 -1.52 1.83
N VAL A 234 8.73 -0.86 2.78
CA VAL A 234 8.56 -1.22 4.20
C VAL A 234 7.13 -0.97 4.67
N LEU A 235 6.53 0.17 4.30
CA LEU A 235 5.11 0.45 4.59
C LEU A 235 4.18 -0.58 3.92
N LEU A 236 4.48 -0.96 2.68
CA LEU A 236 3.75 -2.01 1.96
C LEU A 236 3.86 -3.35 2.71
N LEU A 237 5.06 -3.75 3.12
CA LEU A 237 5.30 -4.98 3.87
C LEU A 237 4.50 -5.00 5.18
N LEU A 238 4.59 -3.92 5.96
CA LEU A 238 3.83 -3.78 7.21
C LEU A 238 2.32 -3.83 6.95
N THR A 239 1.83 -3.17 5.90
CA THR A 239 0.41 -3.21 5.53
C THR A 239 -0.03 -4.63 5.20
N MET A 240 0.75 -5.35 4.40
CA MET A 240 0.43 -6.73 4.01
C MET A 240 0.54 -7.72 5.17
N LEU A 241 1.38 -7.47 6.17
CA LEU A 241 1.56 -8.35 7.33
C LEU A 241 0.53 -8.07 8.44
N LEU A 242 0.23 -6.81 8.70
CA LEU A 242 -0.53 -6.38 9.87
C LEU A 242 -2.01 -6.11 9.59
N SER A 243 -2.38 -5.79 8.34
CA SER A 243 -3.78 -5.46 8.03
C SER A 243 -4.69 -6.68 8.05
N SER A 244 -5.83 -6.55 8.73
CA SER A 244 -6.94 -7.51 8.72
C SER A 244 -7.52 -7.72 7.31
N THR A 245 -7.53 -6.66 6.49
CA THR A 245 -8.10 -6.65 5.14
C THR A 245 -7.44 -7.69 4.21
N TYR A 246 -6.13 -7.86 4.36
CA TYR A 246 -5.35 -8.80 3.54
C TYR A 246 -5.21 -10.19 4.20
N ASN A 247 -5.68 -10.37 5.43
CA ASN A 247 -5.56 -11.65 6.12
C ASN A 247 -6.58 -12.68 5.57
N PRO A 248 -6.15 -13.87 5.08
CA PRO A 248 -7.06 -14.89 4.56
C PRO A 248 -7.94 -15.52 5.66
N THR A 249 -7.60 -15.32 6.93
CA THR A 249 -8.37 -15.83 8.08
C THR A 249 -9.62 -15.02 8.41
N SER A 250 -9.86 -13.87 7.77
CA SER A 250 -11.16 -13.19 7.87
C SER A 250 -12.20 -13.97 7.08
N LYS A 251 -12.96 -14.80 7.79
CA LYS A 251 -14.02 -15.69 7.29
C LYS A 251 -14.83 -15.01 6.19
N SER A 252 -14.62 -15.43 4.94
CA SER A 252 -15.67 -15.36 3.94
C SER A 252 -16.81 -16.22 4.47
N GLY A 253 -17.93 -15.61 4.86
CA GLY A 253 -19.11 -16.32 5.31
C GLY A 253 -19.50 -17.36 4.24
N HIS A 254 -19.21 -18.63 4.53
CA HIS A 254 -19.65 -19.72 3.68
C HIS A 254 -21.18 -19.73 3.73
N LYS A 255 -21.80 -19.31 2.62
CA LYS A 255 -23.20 -19.59 2.34
C LYS A 255 -23.40 -21.10 2.50
N PRO A 256 -24.38 -21.57 3.29
CA PRO A 256 -24.61 -23.01 3.44
C PRO A 256 -24.93 -23.59 2.07
N ALA A 257 -24.19 -24.63 1.69
CA ALA A 257 -24.42 -25.37 0.47
C ALA A 257 -25.85 -25.91 0.50
N LYS A 258 -26.68 -25.52 -0.48
CA LYS A 258 -28.01 -26.10 -0.67
C LYS A 258 -27.85 -27.59 -0.90
N SER A 259 -28.27 -28.39 0.09
CA SER A 259 -28.45 -29.82 -0.02
C SER A 259 -29.37 -30.12 -1.22
N LYS A 260 -28.81 -30.80 -2.23
CA LYS A 260 -29.54 -31.28 -3.39
C LYS A 260 -30.22 -32.59 -2.97
N LYS A 261 -31.44 -32.49 -2.42
CA LYS A 261 -32.34 -33.64 -2.33
C LYS A 261 -32.84 -33.95 -3.75
N LYS A 262 -32.47 -35.10 -4.31
CA LYS A 262 -33.19 -35.65 -5.47
C LYS A 262 -33.43 -37.14 -5.23
N ASN A 263 -34.72 -37.44 -5.33
CA ASN A 263 -35.46 -38.68 -5.11
C ASN A 263 -34.79 -39.95 -5.63
#